data_AF-A0A6J1NAJ0-F1
#
_entry.id   AF-A0A6J1NAJ0-F1
#
_cell.length_a   1.000
_cell.length_b   1.000
_cell.length_c   1.000
_cell.angle_alpha   90.00
_cell.angle_beta   90.00
_cell.angle_gamma   90.00
#
_symmetry.space_group_name_H-M   'P 1'
#
loop_
_entity.id
_entity.type
_entity.pdbx_description
1 polymer ?
#
loop_
_entity_poly.entity_id
_entity_poly.type
_entity_poly.pdbx_seq_one_letter_code
_entity_poly.pdbx_strand_id
1 'polypeptide(L)'
;MGSPIAPVVANIFMEWVERELVDKMTYRPRFWLRYVDDVFAIVNRDELAIIFQCLNSLHEKVHFTKEEEKEGGLPFLDVMVIRGSGGELHTTVYRKPTHTNRYLHASSHHHPSQISSVPRSLINRALSLCDPPYIECELRVVRQALENNGYSWRQSSRWAQTTTRRKPSCVNRSPVYLTYVKGVTDKISHYLQRRFDIVTRFRPPALVKSILRSPKDRDPLNVPGVYKIPCDCALRGWIAFEILGLDKNYNNIKE
;
A
#
# COMPACT_ATOMS: atom_id res chain seq x y z
N MET A 1 6.10 -1.63 -10.10
CA MET A 1 4.69 -1.44 -9.71
C MET A 1 4.02 -0.50 -10.68
N GLY A 2 3.20 -0.97 -11.61
CA GLY A 2 2.61 -0.10 -12.63
C GLY A 2 1.87 -0.83 -13.74
N SER A 3 2.13 -2.12 -13.92
CA SER A 3 1.26 -2.97 -14.72
C SER A 3 0.06 -3.43 -13.90
N PRO A 4 -1.17 -3.25 -14.38
CA PRO A 4 -2.38 -3.71 -13.68
C PRO A 4 -2.44 -5.25 -13.58
N ILE A 5 -1.70 -5.99 -14.42
CA ILE A 5 -1.67 -7.46 -14.36
C ILE A 5 -0.72 -8.01 -13.29
N ALA A 6 0.30 -7.23 -12.90
CA ALA A 6 1.37 -7.73 -12.05
C ALA A 6 0.89 -8.29 -10.70
N PRO A 7 -0.06 -7.65 -9.97
CA PRO A 7 -0.59 -8.21 -8.73
C PRO A 7 -1.34 -9.52 -8.94
N VAL A 8 -2.03 -9.68 -10.07
CA VAL A 8 -2.77 -10.91 -10.40
C VAL A 8 -1.78 -12.05 -10.65
N VAL A 9 -0.74 -11.80 -11.44
CA VAL A 9 0.31 -12.79 -11.72
C VAL A 9 1.06 -13.18 -10.43
N ALA A 10 1.40 -12.21 -9.59
CA ALA A 10 2.04 -12.46 -8.29
C ALA A 10 1.16 -13.35 -7.40
N ASN A 11 -0.15 -13.08 -7.35
CA ASN A 11 -1.08 -13.91 -6.59
C ASN A 11 -1.17 -15.34 -7.11
N ILE A 12 -1.25 -15.54 -8.44
CA ILE A 12 -1.30 -16.88 -9.05
C ILE A 12 -0.02 -17.66 -8.73
N PHE A 13 1.14 -17.01 -8.83
CA PHE A 13 2.41 -17.64 -8.49
C PHE A 13 2.47 -18.04 -7.02
N MET A 14 2.08 -17.14 -6.11
CA MET A 14 2.06 -17.42 -4.68
C MET A 14 1.06 -18.53 -4.31
N GLU A 15 -0.07 -18.63 -5.02
CA GLU A 15 -1.02 -19.74 -4.83
C GLU A 15 -0.41 -21.09 -5.28
N TRP A 16 0.34 -21.11 -6.38
CA TRP A 16 1.09 -22.30 -6.79
C TRP A 16 2.14 -22.68 -5.73
N VAL A 17 2.90 -21.71 -5.21
CA VAL A 17 3.87 -21.93 -4.13
C VAL A 17 3.20 -22.56 -2.90
N GLU A 18 2.06 -22.02 -2.47
CA GLU A 18 1.31 -22.53 -1.32
C GLU A 18 0.84 -23.98 -1.52
N ARG A 19 0.39 -24.34 -2.73
CA ARG A 19 0.00 -25.72 -3.05
C ARG A 19 1.19 -26.68 -3.00
N GLU A 20 2.30 -26.32 -3.66
CA GLU A 20 3.52 -27.13 -3.64
C GLU A 20 4.06 -27.32 -2.22
N LEU A 21 3.96 -26.28 -1.40
CA LEU A 21 4.38 -26.31 0.00
C LEU A 21 3.54 -27.32 0.79
N VAL A 22 2.22 -27.30 0.62
CA VAL A 22 1.28 -28.20 1.30
C VAL A 22 1.49 -29.66 0.90
N ASP A 23 1.83 -29.91 -0.36
CA ASP A 23 2.07 -31.26 -0.88
C ASP A 23 3.42 -31.83 -0.45
N LYS A 24 4.45 -30.98 -0.33
CA LYS A 24 5.82 -31.41 0.04
C LYS A 24 6.09 -31.44 1.53
N MET A 25 5.25 -30.81 2.36
CA MET A 25 5.50 -30.69 3.80
C MET A 25 4.79 -31.74 4.65
N THR A 26 5.58 -32.41 5.49
CA THR A 26 5.07 -33.25 6.58
C THR A 26 4.48 -32.40 7.71
N TYR A 27 5.10 -31.27 8.03
CA TYR A 27 4.65 -30.35 9.08
C TYR A 27 4.04 -29.08 8.50
N ARG A 28 2.78 -28.84 8.84
CA ARG A 28 2.04 -27.65 8.40
C ARG A 28 2.17 -26.51 9.40
N PRO A 29 2.31 -25.26 8.94
CA PRO A 29 2.16 -24.08 9.79
C PRO A 29 0.85 -24.14 10.58
N ARG A 30 0.88 -23.73 11.85
CA ARG A 30 -0.34 -23.58 12.66
C ARG A 30 -1.21 -22.45 12.15
N PHE A 31 -0.57 -21.44 11.56
CA PHE A 31 -1.22 -20.25 11.04
C PHE A 31 -0.47 -19.78 9.80
N TRP A 32 -1.21 -19.33 8.79
CA TRP A 32 -0.68 -18.83 7.53
C TRP A 32 -1.62 -17.77 6.98
N LEU A 33 -1.15 -16.53 6.92
CA LEU A 33 -1.84 -15.41 6.27
C LEU A 33 -0.95 -14.83 5.19
N ARG A 34 -1.54 -14.51 4.05
CA ARG A 34 -0.83 -13.93 2.91
C ARG A 34 -1.47 -12.61 2.48
N TYR A 35 -0.64 -11.63 2.21
CA TYR A 35 -0.99 -10.38 1.54
C TYR A 35 -0.11 -10.22 0.29
N VAL A 36 -0.66 -10.57 -0.88
CA VAL A 36 0.08 -10.65 -2.14
C VAL A 36 1.29 -11.58 -2.01
N ASP A 37 2.49 -11.04 -1.84
CA ASP A 37 3.78 -11.71 -1.69
C ASP A 37 4.28 -11.79 -0.23
N ASP A 38 3.71 -10.99 0.68
CA ASP A 38 4.06 -11.00 2.11
C ASP A 38 3.28 -12.10 2.85
N VAL A 39 3.99 -12.92 3.64
CA VAL A 39 3.39 -14.02 4.43
C VAL A 39 3.69 -13.84 5.92
N PHE A 40 2.64 -13.96 6.74
CA PHE A 40 2.74 -14.12 8.18
C PHE A 40 2.39 -15.55 8.56
N ALA A 41 3.31 -16.26 9.21
CA ALA A 41 3.12 -17.65 9.57
C ALA A 41 3.55 -17.93 11.01
N ILE A 42 2.81 -18.84 11.68
CA ILE A 42 3.19 -19.40 12.97
C ILE A 42 3.60 -20.85 12.74
N VAL A 43 4.88 -21.14 12.90
CA VAL A 43 5.49 -22.46 12.66
C VAL A 43 6.24 -22.94 13.89
N ASN A 44 6.51 -24.25 13.97
CA ASN A 44 7.45 -24.75 14.95
C ASN A 44 8.86 -24.26 14.59
N ARG A 45 9.63 -23.83 15.59
CA ARG A 45 10.95 -23.25 15.38
C ARG A 45 11.94 -24.25 14.79
N ASP A 46 11.84 -25.51 15.21
CA ASP A 46 12.72 -26.58 14.74
C ASP A 46 12.48 -26.88 13.25
N GLU A 47 11.25 -26.71 12.77
CA GLU A 47 10.84 -26.95 11.39
C GLU A 47 11.10 -25.74 10.47
N LEU A 48 11.31 -24.55 11.03
CA LEU A 48 11.41 -23.32 10.25
C LEU A 48 12.54 -23.37 9.20
N ALA A 49 13.67 -24.00 9.53
CA ALA A 49 14.79 -24.14 8.59
C ALA A 49 14.41 -25.02 7.38
N ILE A 50 13.73 -26.14 7.64
CA ILE A 50 13.26 -27.07 6.62
C ILE A 50 12.20 -26.39 5.75
N ILE A 51 11.26 -25.68 6.39
CA ILE A 51 10.20 -24.94 5.70
C ILE A 51 10.79 -23.91 4.73
N PHE A 52 11.75 -23.14 5.23
CA PHE A 52 12.40 -22.09 4.46
C PHE A 52 13.28 -22.62 3.32
N GLN A 53 13.94 -23.76 3.54
CA GLN A 53 14.71 -24.43 2.49
C GLN A 53 13.79 -24.98 1.39
N CYS A 54 12.64 -25.56 1.76
CA CYS A 54 11.65 -26.04 0.81
C CYS A 54 11.10 -24.88 -0.05
N LEU A 55 10.70 -23.76 0.57
CA LEU A 55 10.25 -22.56 -0.15
C LEU A 55 11.26 -22.09 -1.19
N ASN A 56 12.54 -22.03 -0.81
CA ASN A 56 13.61 -21.57 -1.69
C ASN A 56 14.06 -22.61 -2.74
N SER A 57 13.61 -23.87 -2.65
CA SER A 57 13.89 -24.89 -3.65
C SER A 57 12.77 -25.02 -4.71
N LEU A 58 11.60 -24.40 -4.49
CA LEU A 58 10.48 -24.47 -5.43
C LEU A 58 10.78 -23.83 -6.78
N HIS A 59 11.56 -22.75 -6.81
CA HIS A 59 11.82 -22.01 -8.03
C HIS A 59 13.22 -21.39 -8.05
N GLU A 60 13.99 -21.65 -9.11
CA GLU A 60 15.40 -21.25 -9.23
C GLU A 60 15.62 -19.74 -9.11
N LYS A 61 14.70 -18.93 -9.64
CA LYS A 61 14.87 -17.46 -9.74
C LYS A 61 14.13 -16.67 -8.66
N VAL A 62 13.35 -17.33 -7.80
CA VAL A 62 12.57 -16.65 -6.76
C VAL A 62 13.07 -17.12 -5.41
N HIS A 63 13.64 -16.18 -4.65
CA HIS A 63 14.15 -16.45 -3.32
C HIS A 63 13.29 -15.73 -2.29
N PHE A 64 12.79 -16.49 -1.33
CA PHE A 64 12.09 -16.01 -0.18
C PHE A 64 13.07 -15.51 0.88
N THR A 65 12.74 -14.40 1.51
CA THR A 65 13.40 -13.90 2.70
C THR A 65 12.49 -14.09 3.90
N LYS A 66 13.05 -14.29 5.09
CA LYS A 66 12.28 -14.40 6.33
C LYS A 66 12.77 -13.40 7.37
N GLU A 67 11.83 -12.94 8.18
CA GLU A 67 12.09 -12.25 9.43
C GLU A 67 11.60 -13.15 10.58
N GLU A 68 12.40 -13.26 11.65
CA GLU A 68 12.05 -14.05 12.82
C GLU A 68 11.65 -13.14 13.97
N GLU A 69 10.77 -13.64 14.84
CA GLU A 69 10.35 -12.94 16.04
C GLU A 69 11.55 -12.60 16.93
N LYS A 70 11.63 -11.33 17.35
CA LYS A 70 12.66 -10.83 18.28
C LYS A 70 11.96 -10.20 19.47
N GLU A 71 12.34 -10.62 20.67
CA GLU A 71 11.81 -10.06 21.93
C GLU A 71 10.26 -10.10 22.03
N GLY A 72 9.63 -11.11 21.44
CA GLY A 72 8.17 -11.22 21.44
C GLY A 72 7.49 -10.44 20.31
N GLY A 73 8.24 -9.76 19.43
CA GLY A 73 7.71 -8.92 18.36
C GLY A 73 8.11 -9.39 16.96
N LEU A 74 7.19 -9.30 16.01
CA LEU A 74 7.44 -9.49 14.59
C LEU A 74 6.70 -8.43 13.75
N PRO A 75 7.39 -7.63 12.94
CA PRO A 75 6.73 -6.72 12.02
C PRO A 75 6.04 -7.48 10.88
N PHE A 76 4.84 -7.05 10.52
CA PHE A 76 4.12 -7.53 9.34
C PHE A 76 3.33 -6.39 8.73
N LEU A 77 3.62 -6.05 7.47
CA LEU A 77 3.04 -4.88 6.78
C LEU A 77 3.21 -3.59 7.61
N ASP A 78 2.08 -2.99 8.02
CA ASP A 78 1.99 -1.74 8.77
C ASP A 78 1.88 -1.94 10.30
N VAL A 79 1.90 -3.19 10.78
CA VAL A 79 1.72 -3.55 12.19
C VAL A 79 2.94 -4.28 12.76
N MET A 80 3.17 -4.08 14.05
CA MET A 80 4.06 -4.89 14.88
C MET A 80 3.17 -5.86 15.65
N VAL A 81 3.32 -7.15 15.37
CA VAL A 81 2.61 -8.20 16.07
C VAL A 81 3.43 -8.56 17.31
N ILE A 82 2.81 -8.51 18.48
CA ILE A 82 3.43 -8.74 19.79
C ILE A 82 2.78 -9.97 20.42
N ARG A 83 3.58 -10.96 20.81
CA ARG A 83 3.12 -12.12 21.56
C ARG A 83 3.00 -11.79 23.04
N GLY A 84 1.78 -11.85 23.55
CA GLY A 84 1.48 -11.76 24.98
C GLY A 84 1.91 -13.02 25.75
N SER A 85 2.03 -12.90 27.07
CA SER A 85 2.46 -14.00 27.95
C SER A 85 1.52 -15.21 27.93
N GLY A 86 0.23 -14.99 27.67
CA GLY A 86 -0.79 -16.04 27.54
C GLY A 86 -0.92 -16.65 26.14
N GLY A 87 -0.06 -16.28 25.19
CA GLY A 87 -0.16 -16.71 23.78
C GLY A 87 -1.13 -15.88 22.93
N GLU A 88 -1.77 -14.86 23.50
CA GLU A 88 -2.52 -13.86 22.76
C GLU A 88 -1.60 -13.04 21.85
N LEU A 89 -2.14 -12.60 20.71
CA LEU A 89 -1.44 -11.68 19.83
C LEU A 89 -2.01 -10.28 20.01
N HIS A 90 -1.12 -9.33 20.25
CA HIS A 90 -1.43 -7.91 20.22
C HIS A 90 -0.80 -7.24 19.00
N THR A 91 -1.31 -6.08 18.67
CA THR A 91 -0.89 -5.29 17.53
C THR A 91 -0.65 -3.85 17.95
N THR A 92 0.39 -3.27 17.36
CA THR A 92 0.66 -1.83 17.39
C THR A 92 1.18 -1.38 16.03
N VAL A 93 1.32 -0.09 15.80
CA VAL A 93 1.83 0.44 14.53
C VAL A 93 3.33 0.16 14.41
N TYR A 94 3.72 -0.52 13.33
CA TYR A 94 5.15 -0.67 13.00
C TYR A 94 5.65 0.53 12.19
N ARG A 95 6.88 0.96 12.51
CA ARG A 95 7.63 1.97 11.75
C ARG A 95 9.00 1.38 11.44
N LYS A 96 9.38 1.39 10.16
CA LYS A 96 10.72 1.00 9.73
C LYS A 96 11.78 1.89 10.42
N PRO A 97 12.99 1.38 10.69
CA PRO A 97 14.06 2.18 11.30
C PRO A 97 14.40 3.48 10.54
N THR A 98 14.13 3.50 9.23
CA THR A 98 14.34 4.66 8.35
C THR A 98 13.18 5.67 8.37
N HIS A 99 12.13 5.43 9.16
CA HIS A 99 10.95 6.29 9.20
C HIS A 99 11.26 7.62 9.92
N THR A 100 11.24 8.71 9.17
CA THR A 100 11.66 10.04 9.67
C THR A 100 10.55 10.85 10.35
N ASN A 101 9.30 10.35 10.38
CA ASN A 101 8.13 11.11 10.82
C ASN A 101 7.93 12.46 10.09
N ARG A 102 8.45 12.60 8.85
CA ARG A 102 8.23 13.77 8.01
C ARG A 102 6.97 13.58 7.18
N TYR A 103 6.00 14.46 7.38
CA TYR A 103 4.74 14.48 6.67
C TYR A 103 4.56 15.80 5.92
N LEU A 104 3.41 15.96 5.26
CA LEU A 104 3.05 17.24 4.69
C LEU A 104 3.00 18.30 5.80
N HIS A 105 3.77 19.37 5.68
CA HIS A 105 3.79 20.41 6.70
C HIS A 105 2.47 21.21 6.72
N ALA A 106 2.01 21.60 7.91
CA ALA A 106 0.72 22.28 8.09
C ALA A 106 0.64 23.65 7.39
N SER A 107 1.77 24.34 7.22
CA SER A 107 1.85 25.62 6.49
C SER A 107 2.10 25.48 4.98
N SER A 108 2.15 24.26 4.45
CA SER A 108 2.37 24.05 3.02
C SER A 108 1.21 24.62 2.17
N HIS A 109 1.51 24.99 0.92
CA HIS A 109 0.51 25.54 -0.01
C HIS A 109 -0.39 24.45 -0.62
N HIS A 110 -1.12 23.75 0.23
CA HIS A 110 -2.06 22.69 -0.15
C HIS A 110 -3.49 23.04 0.26
N HIS A 111 -4.45 22.42 -0.41
CA HIS A 111 -5.86 22.60 -0.05
C HIS A 111 -6.10 22.06 1.38
N PRO A 112 -6.94 22.71 2.21
CA PRO A 112 -7.16 22.29 3.60
C PRO A 112 -7.58 20.84 3.78
N SER A 113 -8.24 20.23 2.78
CA SER A 113 -8.59 18.80 2.82
C SER A 113 -7.37 17.87 2.80
N GLN A 114 -6.30 18.26 2.10
CA GLN A 114 -5.03 17.52 2.02
C GLN A 114 -4.21 17.73 3.28
N ILE A 115 -4.18 18.97 3.79
CA ILE A 115 -3.48 19.27 5.05
C ILE A 115 -4.12 18.46 6.19
N SER A 116 -5.46 18.45 6.28
CA SER A 116 -6.19 17.71 7.32
C SER A 116 -6.22 16.20 7.12
N SER A 117 -5.86 15.66 5.94
CA SER A 117 -5.84 14.20 5.74
C SER A 117 -4.69 13.52 6.47
N VAL A 118 -3.55 14.21 6.67
CA VAL A 118 -2.40 13.67 7.41
C VAL A 118 -2.75 13.30 8.86
N PRO A 119 -3.24 14.22 9.70
CA PRO A 119 -3.64 13.86 11.07
C PRO A 119 -4.78 12.85 11.09
N ARG A 120 -5.74 12.93 10.15
CA ARG A 120 -6.80 11.93 10.04
C ARG A 120 -6.22 10.53 9.81
N SER A 121 -5.32 10.37 8.85
CA SER A 121 -4.77 9.05 8.53
C SER A 121 -3.95 8.50 9.69
N LEU A 122 -3.11 9.32 10.33
CA LEU A 122 -2.25 8.85 11.42
C LEU A 122 -3.03 8.48 12.67
N ILE A 123 -4.00 9.31 13.06
CA ILE A 123 -4.83 9.03 14.25
C ILE A 123 -5.74 7.83 13.99
N ASN A 124 -6.39 7.76 12.83
CA ASN A 124 -7.25 6.60 12.52
C ASN A 124 -6.43 5.32 12.40
N ARG A 125 -5.21 5.37 11.86
CA ARG A 125 -4.28 4.23 11.82
C ARG A 125 -3.97 3.75 13.23
N ALA A 126 -3.61 4.64 14.16
CA ALA A 126 -3.37 4.29 15.56
C ALA A 126 -4.60 3.62 16.21
N LEU A 127 -5.79 4.17 15.98
CA LEU A 127 -7.03 3.64 16.57
C LEU A 127 -7.50 2.32 15.94
N SER A 128 -7.13 2.07 14.68
CA SER A 128 -7.61 0.89 13.94
C SER A 128 -6.64 -0.29 14.00
N LEU A 129 -5.34 -0.02 14.17
CA LEU A 129 -4.28 -1.03 14.14
C LEU A 129 -3.71 -1.38 15.52
N CYS A 130 -3.97 -0.57 16.55
CA CYS A 130 -3.46 -0.86 17.89
C CYS A 130 -4.53 -1.49 18.76
N ASP A 131 -4.14 -2.49 19.54
CA ASP A 131 -4.96 -2.99 20.63
C ASP A 131 -5.06 -1.97 21.78
N PRO A 132 -6.13 -2.01 22.60
CA PRO A 132 -6.40 -1.03 23.65
C PRO A 132 -5.22 -0.62 24.53
N PRO A 133 -4.34 -1.53 25.02
CA PRO A 133 -3.20 -1.13 25.85
C PRO A 133 -2.14 -0.31 25.10
N TYR A 134 -2.06 -0.40 23.76
CA TYR A 134 -1.04 0.28 22.96
C TYR A 134 -1.52 1.58 22.32
N ILE A 135 -2.84 1.82 22.26
CA ILE A 135 -3.43 3.01 21.62
C ILE A 135 -2.86 4.31 22.19
N GLU A 136 -2.84 4.47 23.52
CA GLU A 136 -2.42 5.74 24.13
C GLU A 136 -0.93 6.03 23.93
N CYS A 137 -0.10 4.99 23.93
CA CYS A 137 1.32 5.13 23.62
C CYS A 137 1.52 5.56 22.17
N GLU A 138 0.80 4.91 21.24
CA GLU A 138 0.87 5.24 19.82
C GLU A 138 0.34 6.66 19.53
N LEU A 139 -0.74 7.09 20.17
CA LEU A 139 -1.27 8.45 20.03
C LEU A 139 -0.28 9.50 20.51
N ARG A 140 0.54 9.23 21.54
CA ARG A 140 1.63 10.11 21.96
C ARG A 140 2.70 10.24 20.87
N VAL A 141 3.09 9.15 20.21
CA VAL A 141 4.03 9.18 19.08
C VAL A 141 3.46 9.97 17.91
N VAL A 142 2.20 9.73 17.55
CA VAL A 142 1.49 10.47 16.49
C VAL A 142 1.40 11.95 16.82
N ARG A 143 1.08 12.30 18.07
CA ARG A 143 1.03 13.69 18.52
C ARG A 143 2.36 14.41 18.32
N GLN A 144 3.45 13.82 18.79
CA GLN A 144 4.78 14.40 18.64
C GLN A 144 5.14 14.59 17.16
N ALA A 145 4.85 13.59 16.33
CA ALA A 145 5.10 13.68 14.90
C ALA A 145 4.28 14.81 14.24
N LEU A 146 3.01 14.95 14.60
CA LEU A 146 2.15 16.02 14.08
C LEU A 146 2.63 17.41 14.51
N GLU A 147 2.96 17.58 15.79
CA GLU A 147 3.46 18.85 16.32
C GLU A 147 4.79 19.25 15.64
N ASN A 148 5.69 18.29 15.40
CA ASN A 148 6.93 18.51 14.64
C ASN A 148 6.69 18.89 13.17
N ASN A 149 5.50 18.61 12.61
CA ASN A 149 5.11 19.01 11.25
C ASN A 149 4.18 20.25 11.24
N GLY A 150 4.12 20.99 12.35
CA GLY A 150 3.40 22.27 12.48
C GLY A 150 1.90 22.14 12.75
N TYR A 151 1.41 20.94 13.11
CA TYR A 151 0.00 20.72 13.41
C TYR A 151 -0.32 20.96 14.88
N SER A 152 -1.48 21.56 15.15
CA SER A 152 -2.05 21.59 16.51
C SER A 152 -2.73 20.26 16.82
N TRP A 153 -2.42 19.65 17.98
CA TRP A 153 -3.06 18.42 18.43
C TRP A 153 -4.59 18.55 18.52
N ARG A 154 -5.09 19.62 19.19
CA ARG A 154 -6.53 19.86 19.37
C ARG A 154 -7.28 19.92 18.03
N GLN A 155 -6.70 20.57 17.03
CA GLN A 155 -7.28 20.64 15.69
C GLN A 155 -7.23 19.28 14.98
N SER A 156 -6.11 18.57 15.11
CA SER A 156 -5.87 17.25 14.54
C SER A 156 -6.88 16.21 15.04
N SER A 157 -7.10 16.14 16.35
CA SER A 157 -8.08 15.22 16.95
C SER A 157 -9.50 15.50 16.47
N ARG A 158 -9.90 16.78 16.34
CA ARG A 158 -11.21 17.16 15.78
C ARG A 158 -11.38 16.72 14.33
N TRP A 159 -10.31 16.82 13.53
CA TRP A 159 -10.35 16.36 12.14
C TRP A 159 -10.45 14.84 12.03
N ALA A 160 -9.79 14.08 12.90
CA ALA A 160 -9.90 12.63 12.95
C ALA A 160 -11.34 12.18 13.25
N GLN A 161 -11.98 12.79 14.24
CA GLN A 161 -13.36 12.50 14.65
C GLN A 161 -14.41 12.78 13.55
N THR A 162 -14.12 13.66 12.59
CA THR A 162 -15.06 13.96 11.49
C THR A 162 -15.09 12.90 10.39
N THR A 163 -14.19 11.90 10.44
CA THR A 163 -14.02 10.88 9.39
C THR A 163 -15.11 9.79 9.40
N THR A 164 -15.85 9.63 10.50
CA THR A 164 -16.88 8.58 10.66
C THR A 164 -18.16 8.79 9.85
N ARG A 165 -18.29 9.90 9.10
CA ARG A 165 -19.46 10.11 8.23
C ARG A 165 -19.30 9.30 6.94
N ARG A 166 -19.97 8.14 6.85
CA ARG A 166 -20.22 7.45 5.58
C ARG A 166 -20.84 8.44 4.61
N LYS A 167 -20.16 8.71 3.49
CA LYS A 167 -20.79 9.46 2.39
C LYS A 167 -21.86 8.57 1.76
N PRO A 168 -23.09 9.06 1.54
CA PRO A 168 -24.07 8.33 0.74
C PRO A 168 -23.49 8.06 -0.66
N SER A 169 -23.92 6.97 -1.29
CA SER A 169 -23.51 6.63 -2.66
C SER A 169 -23.85 7.81 -3.58
N CYS A 170 -22.82 8.41 -4.18
CA CYS A 170 -23.01 9.42 -5.21
C CYS A 170 -22.81 8.77 -6.59
N VAL A 171 -23.62 9.19 -7.57
CA VAL A 171 -23.45 8.82 -8.97
C VAL A 171 -22.01 9.15 -9.40
N ASN A 172 -21.35 8.22 -10.08
CA ASN A 172 -19.99 8.39 -10.59
C ASN A 172 -19.94 9.56 -11.59
N ARG A 173 -19.63 10.76 -11.11
CA ARG A 173 -19.33 11.93 -11.94
C ARG A 173 -17.83 12.17 -11.94
N SER A 174 -17.26 12.33 -13.13
CA SER A 174 -15.85 12.65 -13.30
C SER A 174 -15.53 13.99 -12.63
N PRO A 175 -14.62 14.03 -11.65
CA PRO A 175 -14.30 15.27 -10.95
C PRO A 175 -13.46 16.20 -11.82
N VAL A 176 -13.69 17.52 -11.69
CA VAL A 176 -12.85 18.54 -12.32
C VAL A 176 -11.61 18.80 -11.46
N TYR A 177 -10.43 18.78 -12.08
CA TYR A 177 -9.17 19.04 -11.38
C TYR A 177 -8.77 20.50 -11.53
N LEU A 178 -8.56 21.18 -10.40
CA LEU A 178 -8.13 22.57 -10.34
C LEU A 178 -6.77 22.68 -9.67
N THR A 179 -5.92 23.57 -10.18
CA THR A 179 -4.71 23.97 -9.46
C THR A 179 -5.11 24.76 -8.22
N TYR A 180 -4.58 24.40 -7.05
CA TYR A 180 -4.91 25.10 -5.81
C TYR A 180 -4.24 26.48 -5.79
N VAL A 181 -5.08 27.52 -5.74
CA VAL A 181 -4.71 28.91 -5.47
C VAL A 181 -5.60 29.40 -4.34
N LYS A 182 -5.01 29.54 -3.15
CA LYS A 182 -5.71 29.91 -1.92
C LYS A 182 -6.58 31.16 -2.14
N GLY A 183 -7.87 31.03 -1.85
CA GLY A 183 -8.85 32.13 -1.94
C GLY A 183 -9.44 32.38 -3.33
N VAL A 184 -8.89 31.77 -4.39
CA VAL A 184 -9.41 31.86 -5.75
C VAL A 184 -10.12 30.57 -6.12
N THR A 185 -9.37 29.46 -6.18
CA THR A 185 -9.92 28.18 -6.63
C THR A 185 -10.91 27.58 -5.64
N ASP A 186 -10.83 27.96 -4.36
CA ASP A 186 -11.82 27.62 -3.34
C ASP A 186 -13.20 28.21 -3.67
N LYS A 187 -13.23 29.48 -4.09
CA LYS A 187 -14.47 30.18 -4.47
C LYS A 187 -15.06 29.60 -5.75
N ILE A 188 -14.20 29.34 -6.74
CA ILE A 188 -14.60 28.69 -8.00
C ILE A 188 -15.19 27.31 -7.70
N SER A 189 -14.50 26.50 -6.90
CA SER A 189 -14.97 25.18 -6.47
C SER A 189 -16.34 25.25 -5.78
N HIS A 190 -16.51 26.18 -4.84
CA HIS A 190 -17.77 26.36 -4.13
C HIS A 190 -18.91 26.75 -5.07
N TYR A 191 -18.64 27.65 -6.03
CA TYR A 191 -19.60 28.05 -7.05
C TYR A 191 -19.99 26.87 -7.96
N LEU A 192 -19.01 26.12 -8.48
CA LEU A 192 -19.22 24.94 -9.32
C LEU A 192 -20.06 23.87 -8.62
N GLN A 193 -19.75 23.58 -7.36
CA GLN A 193 -20.50 22.60 -6.56
C GLN A 193 -21.93 23.08 -6.27
N ARG A 194 -22.13 24.36 -5.93
CA ARG A 194 -23.45 24.91 -5.57
C ARG A 194 -24.39 25.07 -6.76
N ARG A 195 -23.86 25.47 -7.92
CA ARG A 195 -24.68 25.84 -9.09
C ARG A 195 -24.87 24.69 -10.08
N PHE A 196 -23.86 23.83 -10.21
CA PHE A 196 -23.82 22.81 -11.26
C PHE A 196 -23.61 21.39 -10.72
N ASP A 197 -23.49 21.23 -9.40
CA ASP A 197 -23.21 19.94 -8.75
C ASP A 197 -21.97 19.24 -9.36
N ILE A 198 -20.95 20.04 -9.66
CA ILE A 198 -19.67 19.59 -10.20
C ILE A 198 -18.69 19.43 -9.04
N VAL A 199 -18.24 18.18 -8.85
CA VAL A 199 -17.23 17.84 -7.84
C VAL A 199 -15.85 18.26 -8.32
N THR A 200 -15.15 19.04 -7.51
CA THR A 200 -13.78 19.48 -7.78
C THR A 200 -12.76 18.72 -6.95
N ARG A 201 -11.53 18.64 -7.46
CA ARG A 201 -10.35 18.10 -6.77
C ARG A 201 -9.16 19.01 -7.02
N PHE A 202 -8.33 19.21 -6.01
CA PHE A 202 -7.24 20.17 -6.08
C PHE A 202 -5.88 19.50 -6.31
N ARG A 203 -5.07 20.12 -7.17
CA ARG A 203 -3.68 19.75 -7.45
C ARG A 203 -2.75 20.88 -7.02
N PRO A 204 -1.52 20.58 -6.57
CA PRO A 204 -0.53 21.63 -6.35
C PRO A 204 -0.13 22.30 -7.68
N PRO A 205 0.29 23.58 -7.66
CA PRO A 205 0.54 24.38 -8.86
C PRO A 205 1.69 23.91 -9.73
N ALA A 206 2.78 23.42 -9.14
CA ALA A 206 3.88 22.80 -9.86
C ALA A 206 4.30 21.54 -9.12
N LEU A 207 4.40 20.42 -9.83
CA LEU A 207 5.00 19.21 -9.30
C LEU A 207 6.48 19.23 -9.68
N VAL A 208 7.37 18.76 -8.81
CA VAL A 208 8.81 18.67 -9.17
C VAL A 208 9.00 17.88 -10.47
N LYS A 209 8.18 16.85 -10.73
CA LYS A 209 8.16 16.09 -11.99
C LYS A 209 7.79 16.88 -13.25
N SER A 210 7.15 18.04 -13.14
CA SER A 210 6.87 18.89 -14.30
C SER A 210 8.04 19.81 -14.64
N ILE A 211 8.98 19.97 -13.71
CA ILE A 211 10.23 20.72 -13.89
C ILE A 211 11.36 19.75 -14.27
N LEU A 212 11.43 18.60 -13.61
CA LEU A 212 12.39 17.55 -13.91
C LEU A 212 11.94 16.71 -15.10
N ARG A 213 12.84 16.47 -16.06
CA ARG A 213 12.57 15.52 -17.15
C ARG A 213 12.42 14.10 -16.59
N SER A 214 11.48 13.34 -17.13
CA SER A 214 11.42 11.90 -16.87
C SER A 214 12.75 11.28 -17.30
N PRO A 215 13.47 10.55 -16.43
CA PRO A 215 14.65 9.79 -16.83
C PRO A 215 14.28 8.55 -17.65
N LYS A 216 12.99 8.21 -17.74
CA LYS A 216 12.49 7.12 -18.59
C LYS A 216 12.24 7.64 -20.00
N ASP A 217 12.73 6.89 -20.98
CA ASP A 217 12.43 7.09 -22.39
C ASP A 217 10.91 7.05 -22.62
N ARG A 218 10.43 7.86 -23.56
CA ARG A 218 9.03 7.80 -23.98
C ARG A 218 8.84 6.54 -24.80
N ASP A 219 7.91 5.69 -24.34
CA ASP A 219 7.46 4.55 -25.13
C ASP A 219 6.80 5.07 -26.43
N PRO A 220 7.33 4.71 -27.62
CA PRO A 220 6.74 5.13 -28.89
C PRO A 220 5.37 4.48 -29.14
N LEU A 221 5.05 3.37 -28.48
CA LEU A 221 3.87 2.54 -28.72
C LEU A 221 2.72 2.93 -27.80
N ASN A 222 2.31 4.20 -27.79
CA ASN A 222 1.31 4.80 -26.90
C ASN A 222 -0.15 4.22 -27.03
N VAL A 223 -0.30 2.90 -27.16
CA VAL A 223 -1.48 2.09 -27.44
C VAL A 223 -1.46 0.80 -26.59
N PRO A 224 -2.63 0.32 -26.10
CA PRO A 224 -2.72 -0.98 -25.44
C PRO A 224 -2.33 -2.14 -26.36
N GLY A 225 -1.46 -3.05 -25.88
CA GLY A 225 -1.09 -4.29 -26.57
C GLY A 225 -1.54 -5.54 -25.82
N VAL A 226 -1.67 -6.64 -26.57
CA VAL A 226 -1.92 -7.98 -26.04
C VAL A 226 -0.64 -8.78 -26.12
N TYR A 227 -0.21 -9.30 -24.99
CA TYR A 227 0.98 -10.13 -24.90
C TYR A 227 0.70 -11.60 -25.17
N LYS A 228 1.45 -12.17 -26.11
CA LYS A 228 1.64 -13.62 -26.22
C LYS A 228 2.81 -14.04 -25.32
N ILE A 229 2.56 -14.99 -24.42
CA ILE A 229 3.62 -15.68 -23.67
C ILE A 229 3.75 -17.06 -24.31
N PRO A 230 4.85 -17.38 -25.02
CA PRO A 230 5.10 -18.75 -25.43
C PRO A 230 5.42 -19.56 -24.16
N CYS A 231 4.58 -20.53 -23.79
CA CYS A 231 4.98 -21.59 -22.88
C CYS A 231 5.20 -22.87 -23.68
N ASP A 232 6.22 -23.64 -23.29
CA ASP A 232 6.47 -25.00 -23.78
C ASP A 232 5.52 -26.03 -23.12
N CYS A 233 4.61 -25.56 -22.28
CA CYS A 233 3.60 -26.37 -21.62
C CYS A 233 2.40 -26.59 -22.56
N ALA A 234 2.06 -27.85 -22.83
CA ALA A 234 1.05 -28.26 -23.82
C ALA A 234 -0.42 -27.89 -23.48
N LEU A 235 -0.66 -26.86 -22.67
CA LEU A 235 -1.99 -26.35 -22.37
C LEU A 235 -2.38 -25.29 -23.42
N ARG A 236 -3.02 -25.76 -24.49
CA ARG A 236 -3.69 -24.92 -25.48
C ARG A 236 -4.95 -24.28 -24.87
N GLY A 237 -4.78 -23.18 -24.17
CA GLY A 237 -5.87 -22.35 -23.67
C GLY A 237 -5.60 -20.88 -23.99
N TRP A 238 -6.52 -20.23 -24.71
CA TRP A 238 -6.53 -18.79 -24.85
C TRP A 238 -7.13 -18.20 -23.57
N ILE A 239 -6.31 -17.55 -22.74
CA ILE A 239 -6.84 -16.75 -21.61
C ILE A 239 -6.90 -15.31 -22.11
N ALA A 240 -8.10 -14.81 -22.38
CA ALA A 240 -8.33 -13.41 -22.70
C ALA A 240 -8.43 -12.62 -21.40
N PHE A 241 -7.48 -11.70 -21.16
CA PHE A 241 -7.65 -10.63 -20.18
C PHE A 241 -7.74 -9.30 -20.93
N GLU A 242 -8.82 -8.57 -20.69
CA GLU A 242 -8.96 -7.19 -21.15
C GLU A 242 -8.14 -6.30 -20.20
N ILE A 243 -6.98 -5.84 -20.68
CA ILE A 243 -6.14 -4.90 -19.95
C ILE A 243 -5.80 -3.73 -20.86
N LEU A 244 -6.31 -2.56 -20.48
CA LEU A 244 -5.87 -1.27 -21.01
C LEU A 244 -4.42 -1.03 -20.59
N GLY A 245 -3.51 -1.32 -21.52
CA GLY A 245 -2.24 -0.63 -21.64
C GLY A 245 -1.08 -1.24 -20.86
N LEU A 246 -0.25 -2.02 -21.55
CA LEU A 246 1.21 -1.92 -21.56
C LEU A 246 1.72 -2.82 -22.69
N ASP A 247 2.55 -2.32 -23.59
CA ASP A 247 3.42 -2.95 -24.63
C ASP A 247 4.89 -3.23 -24.23
N LYS A 248 5.50 -4.33 -24.67
CA LYS A 248 6.88 -4.77 -24.34
C LYS A 248 7.91 -4.11 -25.25
N ASN A 249 9.17 -4.09 -24.79
CA ASN A 249 10.29 -4.47 -25.65
C ASN A 249 11.32 -5.29 -24.88
N TYR A 250 11.21 -6.61 -25.08
CA TYR A 250 12.31 -7.56 -25.00
C TYR A 250 12.36 -8.20 -26.39
N ASN A 251 13.42 -7.95 -27.15
CA ASN A 251 14.08 -9.01 -27.91
C ASN A 251 15.49 -8.60 -28.34
N ASN A 252 16.40 -9.53 -28.06
CA ASN A 252 17.81 -9.62 -28.42
C ASN A 252 18.03 -9.56 -29.92
N ILE A 253 19.23 -9.11 -30.35
CA ILE A 253 20.07 -9.86 -31.32
C ILE A 253 21.54 -9.72 -30.89
N LYS A 254 22.21 -10.87 -30.75
CA LYS A 254 23.67 -11.00 -30.78
C LYS A 254 24.14 -10.81 -32.22
N GLU A 255 25.12 -9.94 -32.42
CA GLU A 255 26.44 -10.30 -32.99
C GLU A 255 27.50 -9.74 -32.04
#